data_AF-A0ABD2T441-F1
#
_entry.id   AF-A0ABD2T441-F1
#
_cell.length_a   1.000
_cell.length_b   1.000
_cell.length_c   1.000
_cell.angle_alpha   90.00
_cell.angle_beta   90.00
_cell.angle_gamma   90.00
#
_symmetry.space_group_name_H-M   'P 1'
#
loop_
_entity.id
_entity.type
_entity.pdbx_description
1 polymer ?
#
loop_
_entity_poly.entity_id
_entity_poly.type
_entity_poly.pdbx_seq_one_letter_code
_entity_poly.pdbx_strand_id
1 'polypeptide(L)'
;MANAVSGKDIFQPIRRDDSGTKLSKEYFFQTLKPAIWVLLDKGVKVLVVTLGSEGVLVCSKAKFNLQRLAFKGNQSPYFSKQLYEAVSTVCPKDKSFGASMCKPMSNLFAVHFPALPASIVRLTGAGDCLVGGTIASLCAGLDVMQSIAVGIAAAKVVVEVESNVPDEYCLAKLADDARSVYSGATMLLCQSKL
;
A
#
# COMPACT_ATOMS: atom_id res chain seq x y z
N MET A 1 -3.83 17.28 -2.23
CA MET A 1 -5.20 16.75 -2.07
C MET A 1 -5.87 17.22 -0.78
N ALA A 2 -5.28 16.98 0.40
CA ALA A 2 -5.93 17.35 1.66
C ALA A 2 -6.24 18.86 1.80
N ASN A 3 -5.34 19.77 1.34
CA ASN A 3 -5.62 21.21 1.31
C ASN A 3 -6.82 21.57 0.42
N ALA A 4 -6.92 20.93 -0.75
CA ALA A 4 -8.03 21.15 -1.68
C ALA A 4 -9.36 20.67 -1.07
N VAL A 5 -9.35 19.52 -0.37
CA VAL A 5 -10.53 18.94 0.27
C VAL A 5 -10.93 19.69 1.56
N SER A 6 -9.98 20.27 2.28
CA SER A 6 -10.24 21.07 3.48
C SER A 6 -10.62 22.52 3.17
N GLY A 7 -10.32 23.01 1.96
CA GLY A 7 -10.46 24.42 1.59
C GLY A 7 -9.45 25.34 2.29
N LYS A 8 -8.37 24.78 2.87
CA LYS A 8 -7.35 25.53 3.62
C LYS A 8 -5.95 25.03 3.27
N ASP A 9 -4.99 25.94 3.14
CA ASP A 9 -3.60 25.59 2.82
C ASP A 9 -2.77 25.37 4.10
N ILE A 10 -3.04 24.27 4.80
CA ILE A 10 -2.45 23.98 6.13
C ILE A 10 -1.35 22.92 6.03
N PHE A 11 -1.47 21.98 5.09
CA PHE A 11 -0.52 20.88 4.95
C PHE A 11 0.59 21.29 3.98
N GLN A 12 1.82 21.36 4.50
CA GLN A 12 3.01 21.71 3.72
C GLN A 12 3.68 20.45 3.16
N PRO A 13 4.39 20.55 2.01
CA PRO A 13 5.21 19.45 1.50
C PRO A 13 6.27 19.02 2.51
N ILE A 14 6.52 17.71 2.61
CA ILE A 14 7.61 17.19 3.44
C ILE A 14 8.93 17.56 2.78
N ARG A 15 9.74 18.37 3.47
CA ARG A 15 11.12 18.64 3.05
C ARG A 15 12.00 17.49 3.50
N ARG A 16 12.76 16.91 2.57
CA ARG A 16 13.85 16.00 2.91
C ARG A 16 15.07 16.89 3.16
N ASP A 17 15.71 16.75 4.32
CA ASP A 17 17.01 17.38 4.53
C ASP A 17 18.06 16.64 3.69
N ASP A 18 18.99 17.38 3.09
CA ASP A 18 20.09 16.84 2.28
C ASP A 18 21.10 16.00 3.09
N SER A 19 20.87 15.82 4.40
CA SER A 19 21.76 15.14 5.35
C SER A 19 21.81 13.60 5.19
N GLY A 20 21.11 13.03 4.21
CA GLY A 20 21.12 11.58 3.95
C GLY A 20 20.49 10.73 5.07
N THR A 21 19.89 11.35 6.10
CA THR A 21 19.29 10.62 7.22
C THR A 21 17.99 9.98 6.75
N LYS A 22 17.93 8.65 6.76
CA LYS A 22 16.73 7.89 6.39
C LYS A 22 15.60 8.19 7.38
N LEU A 23 14.56 8.88 6.90
CA LEU A 23 13.36 9.16 7.69
C LEU A 23 12.64 7.85 8.03
N SER A 24 12.21 7.69 9.28
CA SER A 24 11.50 6.49 9.69
C SER A 24 10.06 6.46 9.16
N LYS A 25 9.51 5.25 8.98
CA LYS A 25 8.09 5.07 8.63
C LYS A 25 7.14 5.74 9.64
N GLU A 26 7.54 5.78 10.92
CA GLU A 26 6.80 6.48 11.98
C GLU A 26 6.82 7.99 11.77
N TYR A 27 7.95 8.57 11.34
CA TYR A 27 8.03 9.99 11.02
C TYR A 27 7.07 10.36 9.88
N PHE A 28 7.10 9.62 8.78
CA PHE A 28 6.18 9.85 7.66
C PHE A 28 4.72 9.75 8.11
N PHE A 29 4.40 8.72 8.88
CA PHE A 29 3.04 8.54 9.37
C PHE A 29 2.59 9.68 10.28
N GLN A 30 3.37 10.09 11.29
CA GLN A 30 2.99 11.18 12.18
C GLN A 30 2.84 12.51 11.44
N THR A 31 3.71 12.77 10.46
CA THR A 31 3.68 13.99 9.65
C THR A 31 2.47 14.03 8.74
N LEU A 32 2.12 12.91 8.10
CA LEU A 32 1.00 12.82 7.15
C LEU A 32 -0.35 12.57 7.82
N LYS A 33 -0.36 12.08 9.06
CA LYS A 33 -1.56 11.69 9.81
C LYS A 33 -2.67 12.76 9.81
N PRO A 34 -2.40 14.07 10.03
CA PRO A 34 -3.44 15.09 9.95
C PRO A 34 -4.12 15.17 8.58
N ALA A 35 -3.34 15.12 7.48
CA ALA A 35 -3.86 15.15 6.12
C ALA A 35 -4.62 13.86 5.76
N ILE A 36 -4.12 12.71 6.21
CA ILE A 36 -4.80 11.40 6.09
C ILE A 36 -6.18 11.46 6.76
N TRP A 37 -6.25 12.01 7.98
CA TRP A 37 -7.50 12.16 8.73
C TRP A 37 -8.54 13.01 8.00
N VAL A 38 -8.14 14.15 7.41
CA VAL A 38 -9.06 14.99 6.63
C VAL A 38 -9.73 14.20 5.51
N LEU A 39 -8.98 13.40 4.77
CA LEU A 39 -9.52 12.59 3.67
C LEU A 39 -10.47 11.50 4.18
N LEU A 40 -10.09 10.81 5.25
CA LEU A 40 -10.92 9.77 5.87
C LEU A 40 -12.21 10.35 6.48
N ASP A 41 -12.17 11.55 7.06
CA ASP A 41 -13.34 12.25 7.59
C ASP A 41 -14.29 12.75 6.51
N LYS A 42 -13.78 12.99 5.31
CA LYS A 42 -14.58 13.37 4.14
C LYS A 42 -15.17 12.18 3.40
N GLY A 43 -14.97 10.96 3.90
CA GLY A 43 -15.67 9.75 3.45
C GLY A 43 -14.81 8.74 2.71
N VAL A 44 -13.54 9.05 2.41
CA VAL A 44 -12.57 8.08 1.88
C VAL A 44 -12.46 6.90 2.84
N LYS A 45 -12.59 5.68 2.32
CA LYS A 45 -12.63 4.45 3.15
C LYS A 45 -11.24 3.88 3.40
N VAL A 46 -10.44 3.83 2.35
CA VAL A 46 -9.06 3.34 2.35
C VAL A 46 -8.22 4.38 1.63
N LEU A 47 -7.11 4.75 2.23
CA LEU A 47 -6.13 5.66 1.66
C LEU A 47 -4.81 4.91 1.50
N VAL A 48 -4.26 4.96 0.30
CA VAL A 48 -2.94 4.40 -0.03
C VAL A 48 -2.02 5.57 -0.33
N VAL A 49 -1.01 5.78 0.51
CA VAL A 49 -0.04 6.86 0.36
C VAL A 49 1.29 6.26 -0.07
N THR A 50 1.69 6.56 -1.31
CA THR A 50 2.97 6.12 -1.88
C THR A 50 4.10 7.02 -1.39
N LEU A 51 5.17 6.42 -0.86
CA LEU A 51 6.35 7.10 -0.31
C LEU A 51 7.62 6.86 -1.15
N GLY A 52 7.47 6.40 -2.40
CA GLY A 52 8.59 6.08 -3.28
C GLY A 52 9.44 4.95 -2.72
N SER A 53 10.75 5.19 -2.57
CA SER A 53 11.71 4.22 -1.99
C SER A 53 11.43 3.81 -0.55
N GLU A 54 10.55 4.53 0.15
CA GLU A 54 10.12 4.18 1.52
C GLU A 54 8.84 3.32 1.53
N GLY A 55 8.31 2.94 0.37
CA GLY A 55 7.17 2.02 0.26
C GLY A 55 5.82 2.71 0.30
N VAL A 56 4.87 2.15 1.05
CA VAL A 56 3.46 2.53 1.02
C VAL A 56 2.86 2.53 2.43
N LEU A 57 2.03 3.53 2.73
CA LEU A 57 1.13 3.52 3.88
C LEU A 57 -0.29 3.18 3.43
N VAL A 58 -0.90 2.19 4.05
CA VAL A 58 -2.32 1.84 3.89
C VAL A 58 -3.05 2.28 5.16
N CYS A 59 -3.98 3.21 5.02
CA CYS A 59 -4.72 3.79 6.13
C CYS A 59 -6.24 3.64 5.95
N SER A 60 -6.96 3.36 7.03
CA SER A 60 -8.42 3.33 7.04
C SER A 60 -8.96 3.69 8.43
N LYS A 61 -10.25 4.02 8.52
CA LYS A 61 -10.90 4.12 9.83
C LYS A 61 -11.02 2.72 10.43
N ALA A 62 -10.69 2.54 11.71
CA ALA A 62 -10.65 1.25 12.41
C ALA A 62 -11.96 0.43 12.36
N LYS A 63 -13.11 1.08 12.06
CA LYS A 63 -14.40 0.41 11.81
C LYS A 63 -14.55 -0.19 10.40
N PHE A 64 -13.60 0.04 9.50
CA PHE A 64 -13.67 -0.44 8.14
C PHE A 64 -13.05 -1.83 8.06
N ASN A 65 -13.91 -2.85 8.01
CA ASN A 65 -13.46 -4.20 7.78
C ASN A 65 -12.91 -4.31 6.34
N LEU A 66 -11.59 -4.19 6.19
CA LEU A 66 -10.88 -4.31 4.90
C LEU A 66 -11.17 -5.65 4.22
N GLN A 67 -11.54 -6.69 4.97
CA GLN A 67 -11.95 -7.98 4.41
C GLN A 67 -13.27 -7.90 3.63
N ARG A 68 -14.12 -6.89 3.87
CA ARG A 68 -15.37 -6.66 3.12
C ARG A 68 -15.15 -6.07 1.72
N LEU A 69 -13.94 -5.60 1.40
CA LEU A 69 -13.59 -5.16 0.03
C LEU A 69 -13.27 -6.34 -0.90
N ALA A 70 -13.41 -7.59 -0.45
CA ALA A 70 -13.26 -8.75 -1.31
C ALA A 70 -14.30 -8.71 -2.45
N PHE A 71 -13.82 -8.54 -3.69
CA PHE A 71 -14.66 -8.61 -4.87
C PHE A 71 -15.02 -10.07 -5.15
N LYS A 72 -16.27 -10.45 -4.89
CA LYS A 72 -16.83 -11.73 -5.34
C LYS A 72 -17.25 -11.59 -6.81
N GLY A 73 -16.30 -11.79 -7.73
CA GLY A 73 -16.58 -11.87 -9.16
C GLY A 73 -17.17 -13.23 -9.56
N ASN A 74 -18.13 -13.24 -10.48
CA ASN A 74 -18.60 -14.46 -11.14
C ASN A 74 -17.57 -14.89 -12.20
N GLN A 75 -16.92 -16.03 -11.95
CA GLN A 75 -15.87 -16.67 -12.75
C GLN A 75 -14.66 -15.78 -13.06
N SER A 76 -13.52 -16.12 -12.45
CA SER A 76 -12.26 -15.44 -12.74
C SER A 76 -11.69 -15.93 -14.08
N PRO A 77 -11.23 -15.02 -14.96
CA PRO A 77 -10.44 -15.40 -16.13
C PRO A 77 -9.26 -16.29 -15.74
N TYR A 78 -8.78 -17.15 -16.65
CA TYR A 78 -7.68 -18.09 -16.40
C TYR A 78 -6.46 -17.44 -15.72
N PHE A 79 -6.07 -16.24 -16.16
CA PHE A 79 -4.96 -15.49 -15.57
C PHE A 79 -5.23 -15.03 -14.13
N SER A 80 -6.44 -14.56 -13.83
CA SER A 80 -6.84 -14.16 -12.48
C SER A 80 -6.78 -15.34 -11.51
N LYS A 81 -7.10 -16.56 -11.97
CA LYS A 81 -6.92 -17.78 -11.17
C LYS A 81 -5.44 -18.05 -10.87
N GLN A 82 -4.57 -17.97 -11.88
CA GLN A 82 -3.13 -18.17 -11.68
C GLN A 82 -2.53 -17.13 -10.72
N LEU A 83 -2.90 -15.85 -10.86
CA LEU A 83 -2.45 -14.80 -9.95
C LEU A 83 -2.90 -15.07 -8.51
N TYR A 84 -4.16 -15.43 -8.33
CA TYR A 84 -4.69 -15.78 -7.02
C TYR A 84 -3.92 -16.95 -6.39
N GLU A 85 -3.72 -18.04 -7.13
CA GLU A 85 -3.00 -19.24 -6.65
C GLU A 85 -1.54 -18.93 -6.30
N ALA A 86 -0.83 -18.20 -7.17
CA ALA A 86 0.56 -17.84 -6.96
C ALA A 86 0.76 -16.96 -5.71
N VAL A 87 -0.17 -16.04 -5.42
CA VAL A 87 -0.03 -15.09 -4.31
C VAL A 87 -0.63 -15.64 -3.01
N SER A 88 -1.80 -16.28 -3.05
CA SER A 88 -2.48 -16.76 -1.83
C SER A 88 -1.72 -17.89 -1.11
N THR A 89 -0.88 -18.63 -1.84
CA THR A 89 0.01 -19.65 -1.30
C THR A 89 1.18 -19.08 -0.51
N VAL A 90 1.69 -17.90 -0.92
CA VAL A 90 2.88 -17.27 -0.32
C VAL A 90 2.55 -16.11 0.63
N CYS A 91 1.36 -15.52 0.51
CA CYS A 91 0.86 -14.42 1.34
C CYS A 91 -0.42 -14.88 2.06
N PRO A 92 -0.36 -15.36 3.32
CA PRO A 92 -1.54 -15.87 4.00
C PRO A 92 -2.53 -14.74 4.36
N LYS A 93 -3.82 -14.94 4.08
CA LYS A 93 -4.92 -13.98 4.36
C LYS A 93 -5.06 -13.62 5.84
N ASP A 94 -4.72 -14.57 6.71
CA ASP A 94 -4.91 -14.46 8.16
C ASP A 94 -3.73 -13.83 8.90
N LYS A 95 -2.80 -13.18 8.18
CA LYS A 95 -1.77 -12.38 8.84
C LYS A 95 -2.47 -11.20 9.50
N SER A 96 -2.86 -11.39 10.75
CA SER A 96 -3.46 -10.33 11.55
C SER A 96 -2.38 -9.25 11.73
N PHE A 97 -2.54 -8.15 11.00
CA PHE A 97 -1.73 -6.96 11.19
C PHE A 97 -2.14 -6.28 12.50
N GLY A 98 -2.08 -6.98 13.63
CA GLY A 98 -2.23 -6.41 14.96
C GLY A 98 -3.55 -5.72 15.31
N ALA A 99 -4.66 -5.99 14.61
CA ALA A 99 -5.96 -5.36 14.91
C ALA A 99 -6.42 -5.54 16.37
N SER A 100 -5.93 -6.58 17.06
CA SER A 100 -6.18 -6.86 18.49
C SER A 100 -5.36 -5.95 19.45
N MET A 101 -4.27 -5.33 18.99
CA MET A 101 -3.35 -4.52 19.80
C MET A 101 -3.66 -3.01 19.78
N CYS A 102 -4.54 -2.55 18.89
CA CYS A 102 -5.01 -1.17 18.92
C CYS A 102 -6.00 -1.00 20.09
N LYS A 103 -5.50 -0.48 21.22
CA LYS A 103 -6.36 0.07 22.27
C LYS A 103 -7.42 0.98 21.63
N PRO A 104 -8.65 1.05 22.15
CA PRO A 104 -9.79 1.76 21.56
C PRO A 104 -9.63 3.28 21.39
N MET A 105 -8.45 3.84 21.63
CA MET A 105 -8.19 5.28 21.62
C MET A 105 -7.93 5.88 20.23
N SER A 106 -7.53 5.10 19.21
CA SER A 106 -7.35 5.64 17.85
C SER A 106 -8.25 4.94 16.83
N ASN A 107 -9.22 5.69 16.30
CA ASN A 107 -10.08 5.25 15.20
C ASN A 107 -9.34 5.13 13.84
N LEU A 108 -8.00 5.17 13.81
CA LEU A 108 -7.16 5.08 12.62
C LEU A 108 -6.38 3.77 12.64
N PHE A 109 -6.56 2.99 11.60
CA PHE A 109 -5.75 1.83 11.27
C PHE A 109 -4.72 2.25 10.22
N ALA A 110 -3.45 1.91 10.44
CA ALA A 110 -2.36 2.21 9.50
C ALA A 110 -1.34 1.07 9.45
N VAL A 111 -1.00 0.64 8.24
CA VAL A 111 0.03 -0.37 7.97
C VAL A 111 1.02 0.20 6.97
N HIS A 112 2.30 0.03 7.26
CA HIS A 112 3.40 0.34 6.35
C HIS A 112 3.83 -0.93 5.62
N PHE A 113 3.92 -0.85 4.30
CA PHE A 113 4.54 -1.85 3.45
C PHE A 113 5.87 -1.30 2.93
N PRO A 114 6.98 -2.03 3.07
CA PRO A 114 8.28 -1.58 2.56
C PRO A 114 8.32 -1.61 1.03
N ALA A 115 9.10 -0.71 0.44
CA ALA A 115 9.55 -0.88 -0.94
C ALA A 115 10.61 -1.99 -1.02
N LEU A 116 10.78 -2.55 -2.20
CA LEU A 116 11.87 -3.48 -2.50
C LEU A 116 13.08 -2.73 -3.05
N PRO A 117 14.30 -3.21 -2.81
CA PRO A 117 15.47 -2.75 -3.55
C PRO A 117 15.25 -2.94 -5.06
N ALA A 118 15.61 -1.94 -5.85
CA ALA A 118 15.44 -1.95 -7.30
C ALA A 118 16.62 -1.28 -7.99
N SER A 119 17.00 -1.81 -9.16
CA SER A 119 17.97 -1.17 -10.06
C SER A 119 17.26 -0.18 -10.97
N ILE A 120 17.14 1.07 -10.52
CA ILE A 120 16.30 2.09 -11.15
C ILE A 120 16.81 2.45 -12.55
N VAL A 121 15.94 2.29 -13.54
CA VAL A 121 16.08 2.78 -14.92
C VAL A 121 15.18 4.01 -15.11
N ARG A 122 13.90 3.91 -14.74
CA ARG A 122 12.91 4.99 -14.90
C ARG A 122 11.89 4.96 -13.76
N LEU A 123 11.42 6.11 -13.28
CA LEU A 123 10.42 6.15 -12.20
C LEU A 123 8.98 6.34 -12.69
N THR A 124 8.81 6.85 -13.92
CA THR A 124 7.51 7.09 -14.54
C THR A 124 6.74 5.78 -14.71
N GLY A 125 5.48 5.76 -14.29
CA GLY A 125 4.62 4.57 -14.35
C GLY A 125 4.63 3.72 -13.06
N ALA A 126 5.56 3.94 -12.13
CA ALA A 126 5.60 3.20 -10.85
C ALA A 126 4.28 3.27 -10.07
N GLY A 127 3.68 4.47 -9.98
CA GLY A 127 2.37 4.66 -9.35
C GLY A 127 1.23 3.97 -10.10
N ASP A 128 1.26 4.00 -11.43
CA ASP A 128 0.24 3.40 -12.28
C ASP A 128 0.27 1.87 -12.19
N CYS A 129 1.46 1.27 -12.24
CA CYS A 129 1.66 -0.16 -12.05
C CYS A 129 1.33 -0.61 -10.62
N LEU A 130 1.58 0.22 -9.61
CA LEU A 130 1.12 -0.05 -8.24
C LEU A 130 -0.41 -0.18 -8.19
N VAL A 131 -1.11 0.79 -8.77
CA VAL A 131 -2.57 0.79 -8.83
C VAL A 131 -3.07 -0.38 -9.67
N GLY A 132 -2.50 -0.61 -10.84
CA GLY A 132 -2.86 -1.70 -11.76
C GLY A 132 -2.68 -3.08 -11.14
N GLY A 133 -1.53 -3.35 -10.54
CA GLY A 133 -1.26 -4.62 -9.85
C GLY A 133 -2.17 -4.85 -8.64
N THR A 134 -2.49 -3.78 -7.90
CA THR A 134 -3.46 -3.83 -6.80
C THR A 134 -4.86 -4.16 -7.29
N ILE A 135 -5.35 -3.48 -8.33
CA ILE A 135 -6.69 -3.72 -8.88
C ILE A 135 -6.79 -5.11 -9.50
N ALA A 136 -5.80 -5.54 -10.28
CA ALA A 136 -5.76 -6.88 -10.87
C ALA A 136 -5.86 -7.98 -9.79
N SER A 137 -5.17 -7.79 -8.67
CA SER A 137 -5.19 -8.70 -7.52
C SER A 137 -6.53 -8.72 -6.80
N LEU A 138 -7.15 -7.55 -6.58
CA LEU A 138 -8.49 -7.45 -6.01
C LEU A 138 -9.53 -8.14 -6.90
N CYS A 139 -9.45 -7.93 -8.22
CA CYS A 139 -10.30 -8.60 -9.20
C CYS A 139 -10.08 -10.12 -9.24
N ALA A 140 -8.88 -10.59 -8.90
CA ALA A 140 -8.56 -12.01 -8.74
C ALA A 140 -9.08 -12.62 -7.41
N GLY A 141 -9.62 -11.81 -6.50
CA GLY A 141 -10.16 -12.27 -5.21
C GLY A 141 -9.15 -12.30 -4.06
N LEU A 142 -7.99 -11.67 -4.23
CA LEU A 142 -7.05 -11.40 -3.15
C LEU A 142 -7.61 -10.30 -2.23
N ASP A 143 -7.23 -10.32 -0.96
CA ASP A 143 -7.61 -9.25 -0.03
C ASP A 143 -6.79 -7.97 -0.30
N VAL A 144 -7.15 -6.87 0.36
CA VAL A 144 -6.50 -5.56 0.18
C VAL A 144 -5.01 -5.62 0.48
N MET A 145 -4.59 -6.35 1.51
CA MET A 145 -3.18 -6.37 1.94
C MET A 145 -2.32 -7.18 0.98
N GLN A 146 -2.82 -8.34 0.55
CA GLN A 146 -2.21 -9.13 -0.51
C GLN A 146 -2.11 -8.32 -1.80
N SER A 147 -3.17 -7.61 -2.16
CA SER A 147 -3.24 -6.84 -3.40
C SER A 147 -2.26 -5.66 -3.40
N ILE A 148 -2.11 -4.96 -2.29
CA ILE A 148 -1.12 -3.88 -2.15
C ILE A 148 0.31 -4.44 -2.29
N ALA A 149 0.60 -5.61 -1.72
CA ALA A 149 1.90 -6.23 -1.87
C ALA A 149 2.23 -6.57 -3.33
N VAL A 150 1.24 -7.07 -4.10
CA VAL A 150 1.38 -7.29 -5.54
C VAL A 150 1.57 -5.98 -6.29
N GLY A 151 0.82 -4.93 -5.93
CA GLY A 151 1.01 -3.59 -6.49
C GLY A 151 2.43 -3.07 -6.31
N ILE A 152 3.00 -3.20 -5.11
CA ILE A 152 4.38 -2.78 -4.84
C ILE A 152 5.39 -3.62 -5.63
N ALA A 153 5.17 -4.94 -5.75
CA ALA A 153 5.99 -5.79 -6.60
C ALA A 153 5.92 -5.37 -8.08
N ALA A 154 4.73 -5.04 -8.58
CA ALA A 154 4.55 -4.56 -9.95
C ALA A 154 5.23 -3.20 -10.18
N ALA A 155 5.17 -2.31 -9.19
CA ALA A 155 5.85 -1.03 -9.19
C ALA A 155 7.38 -1.19 -9.20
N LYS A 156 7.91 -2.20 -8.50
CA LYS A 156 9.34 -2.51 -8.55
C LYS A 156 9.79 -2.97 -9.94
N VAL A 157 9.01 -3.82 -10.62
CA VAL A 157 9.36 -4.26 -11.98
C VAL A 157 9.41 -3.09 -12.96
N VAL A 158 8.43 -2.19 -12.92
CA VAL A 158 8.39 -1.06 -13.89
C VAL A 158 9.54 -0.08 -13.68
N VAL A 159 10.04 0.08 -12.45
CA VAL A 159 11.18 0.99 -12.24
C VAL A 159 12.51 0.45 -12.76
N GLU A 160 12.58 -0.85 -13.08
CA GLU A 160 13.77 -1.54 -13.61
C GLU A 160 13.74 -1.66 -15.14
N VAL A 161 12.78 -1.01 -15.82
CA VAL A 161 12.65 -1.01 -17.29
C VAL A 161 12.43 0.39 -17.85
N GLU A 162 12.58 0.54 -19.17
CA GLU A 162 12.40 1.82 -19.86
C GLU A 162 10.93 2.17 -20.15
N SER A 163 10.04 1.19 -20.26
CA SER A 163 8.63 1.44 -20.54
C SER A 163 7.88 1.91 -19.29
N ASN A 164 6.81 2.70 -19.47
CA ASN A 164 5.98 3.14 -18.33
C ASN A 164 5.07 2.02 -17.78
N VAL A 165 4.96 0.91 -18.52
CA VAL A 165 4.35 -0.36 -18.11
C VAL A 165 5.16 -1.48 -18.78
N PRO A 166 5.61 -2.52 -18.06
CA PRO A 166 6.30 -3.66 -18.65
C PRO A 166 5.41 -4.40 -19.66
N ASP A 167 6.00 -4.90 -20.74
CA ASP A 167 5.27 -5.71 -21.73
C ASP A 167 4.74 -7.01 -21.12
N GLU A 168 5.47 -7.56 -20.14
CA GLU A 168 5.12 -8.78 -19.44
C GLU A 168 5.55 -8.75 -17.96
N TYR A 169 4.83 -9.53 -17.15
CA TYR A 169 5.18 -9.81 -15.77
C TYR A 169 5.46 -11.29 -15.58
N CYS A 170 6.62 -11.63 -15.03
CA CYS A 170 6.90 -12.99 -14.58
C CYS A 170 6.15 -13.26 -13.27
N LEU A 171 5.10 -14.09 -13.32
CA LEU A 171 4.21 -14.33 -12.19
C LEU A 171 4.93 -14.88 -10.95
N ALA A 172 5.90 -15.79 -11.13
CA ALA A 172 6.67 -16.36 -10.02
C ALA A 172 7.48 -15.28 -9.29
N LYS A 173 8.22 -14.44 -10.04
CA LYS A 173 8.98 -13.31 -9.47
C LYS A 173 8.06 -12.31 -8.78
N LEU A 174 6.92 -12.01 -9.40
CA LEU A 174 5.93 -11.09 -8.84
C LEU A 174 5.39 -11.60 -7.50
N ALA A 175 5.10 -12.90 -7.39
CA ALA A 175 4.64 -13.52 -6.15
C ALA A 175 5.74 -13.55 -5.07
N ASP A 176 6.99 -13.83 -5.44
CA ASP A 176 8.14 -13.80 -4.52
C ASP A 176 8.41 -12.40 -3.95
N ASP A 177 8.34 -11.38 -4.83
CA ASP A 177 8.48 -9.97 -4.46
C ASP A 177 7.30 -9.54 -3.56
N ALA A 178 6.07 -9.93 -3.92
CA ALA A 178 4.88 -9.67 -3.11
C ALA A 178 4.97 -10.32 -1.72
N ARG A 179 5.45 -11.56 -1.63
CA ARG A 179 5.71 -12.25 -0.34
C ARG A 179 6.69 -11.46 0.51
N SER A 180 7.76 -10.96 -0.08
CA SER A 180 8.79 -10.18 0.64
C SER A 180 8.19 -8.89 1.22
N VAL A 181 7.41 -8.17 0.42
CA VAL A 181 6.71 -6.95 0.84
C VAL A 181 5.66 -7.24 1.92
N TYR A 182 4.83 -8.27 1.72
CA TYR A 182 3.80 -8.69 2.67
C TYR A 182 4.39 -9.18 4.00
N SER A 183 5.55 -9.84 3.95
CA SER A 183 6.28 -10.31 5.12
C SER A 183 6.85 -9.15 5.94
N GLY A 184 7.41 -8.15 5.26
CA GLY A 184 7.98 -6.95 5.87
C GLY A 184 6.96 -5.88 6.29
N ALA A 185 5.67 -6.07 5.99
CA ALA A 185 4.64 -5.12 6.35
C ALA A 185 4.43 -5.02 7.88
N THR A 186 4.31 -3.80 8.39
CA THR A 186 4.26 -3.50 9.82
C THR A 186 3.12 -2.56 10.17
N MET A 187 2.38 -2.87 11.22
CA MET A 187 1.36 -1.96 11.76
C MET A 187 2.03 -0.78 12.44
N LEU A 188 1.51 0.43 12.18
CA LEU A 188 1.96 1.65 12.84
C LEU A 188 1.03 1.95 14.01
N LEU A 189 1.58 1.95 15.23
CA LEU A 189 0.84 2.31 16.42
C LEU A 189 0.61 3.83 16.45
N CYS A 190 -0.65 4.23 16.55
CA CYS A 190 -0.99 5.60 16.92
C CYS A 190 -0.69 5.79 18.41
N GLN A 191 0.50 6.28 18.75
CA GLN A 191 0.69 6.89 20.06
C GLN A 191 -0.15 8.17 20.12
N SER A 192 -1.09 8.23 21.06
CA SER A 192 -1.74 9.47 21.44
C SER A 192 -0.70 10.31 22.16
N LYS A 193 -0.10 11.28 21.47
CA LYS A 193 0.39 12.46 22.16
C LYS A 193 -0.81 13.40 22.26
N LEU A 194 -1.38 13.44 23.47
CA LEU A 194 -2.25 14.53 23.96
C LEU A 194 -1.52 15.86 23.81
#